data_AF-A0A3N7ZZC4-F1
#
_entry.id   AF-A0A3N7ZZC4-F1
#
_cell.length_a   1.000
_cell.length_b   1.000
_cell.length_c   1.000
_cell.angle_alpha   90.00
_cell.angle_beta   90.00
_cell.angle_gamma   90.00
#
_symmetry.space_group_name_H-M   'P 1'
#
loop_
_entity.id
_entity.type
_entity.pdbx_description
1 polymer ?
#
loop_
_entity_poly.entity_id
_entity_poly.type
_entity_poly.pdbx_seq_one_letter_code
_entity_poly.pdbx_strand_id
1 'polypeptide(L)'
;MRDKLWPAAVLAAALCTSAYAGNVDFDSRGDAADAFASSAAQRRADLLVRKMTLDEKLQFIHSQYEMSKVPGGGAGYIQGLPRLGIPDLDMVDSATGSGSTSQASTTFPATIAVAASWDRRLSYDYGKQVAIQLRAQG
;
A
#
# COMPACT_ATOMS: atom_id res chain seq x y z
N MET A 1 -28.11 54.36 -19.96
CA MET A 1 -26.74 53.80 -19.91
C MET A 1 -26.84 52.43 -19.29
N ARG A 2 -26.73 51.37 -20.09
CA ARG A 2 -27.00 49.99 -19.68
C ARG A 2 -26.02 49.13 -20.45
N ASP A 3 -24.78 49.14 -19.99
CA ASP A 3 -23.66 48.56 -20.74
C ASP A 3 -23.48 47.10 -20.33
N LYS A 4 -23.59 46.24 -21.35
CA LYS A 4 -23.58 44.78 -21.28
C LYS A 4 -22.22 44.26 -20.82
N LEU A 5 -22.15 43.74 -19.60
CA LEU A 5 -21.00 43.00 -19.04
C LEU A 5 -20.90 41.54 -19.54
N TRP A 6 -21.33 41.24 -20.77
CA TRP A 6 -21.38 39.87 -21.28
C TRP A 6 -20.19 39.31 -22.08
N PRO A 7 -19.15 40.06 -22.50
CA PRO A 7 -18.05 39.42 -23.22
C PRO A 7 -17.00 38.77 -22.29
N ALA A 8 -16.89 39.22 -21.03
CA ALA A 8 -15.88 38.71 -20.10
C ALA A 8 -16.21 37.30 -19.53
N ALA A 9 -17.49 36.96 -19.42
CA ALA A 9 -17.92 35.68 -18.87
C ALA A 9 -17.68 34.50 -19.82
N VAL A 10 -17.60 34.73 -21.14
CA VAL A 10 -17.43 33.66 -22.13
C VAL A 10 -15.95 33.24 -22.26
N LEU A 11 -15.00 34.15 -22.03
CA LEU A 11 -13.57 33.87 -22.11
C LEU A 11 -13.03 33.03 -20.93
N ALA A 12 -13.67 33.09 -19.76
CA ALA A 12 -13.29 32.26 -18.60
C ALA A 12 -13.73 30.79 -18.73
N ALA A 13 -14.76 30.50 -19.55
CA ALA A 13 -15.25 29.13 -19.74
C ALA A 13 -14.47 28.32 -20.79
N ALA A 14 -13.76 28.99 -21.71
CA ALA A 14 -13.03 28.32 -22.80
C ALA A 14 -11.58 27.92 -22.44
N LEU A 15 -11.02 28.44 -21.34
CA LEU A 15 -9.66 28.10 -20.90
C LEU A 15 -9.58 26.83 -20.04
N CYS A 16 -10.72 26.29 -19.59
CA CYS A 16 -10.77 25.07 -18.77
C CYS A 16 -10.93 23.76 -19.57
N THR A 17 -11.11 23.82 -20.90
CA THR A 17 -11.37 22.63 -21.74
C THR A 17 -10.15 22.06 -22.43
N SER A 18 -8.94 22.51 -22.08
CA SER A 18 -7.68 21.94 -22.60
C SER A 18 -6.74 21.44 -21.51
N ALA A 19 -7.31 20.94 -20.39
CA ALA A 19 -6.62 19.92 -19.60
C ALA A 19 -6.63 18.63 -20.43
N TYR A 20 -5.70 18.54 -21.37
CA TYR A 20 -5.43 17.35 -22.16
C TYR A 20 -5.00 16.27 -21.16
N ALA A 21 -5.92 15.39 -20.78
CA ALA A 21 -5.60 14.13 -20.15
C ALA A 21 -4.86 13.28 -21.20
N GLY A 22 -3.58 13.55 -21.37
CA GLY A 22 -2.72 12.70 -22.18
C GLY A 22 -2.71 11.31 -21.55
N ASN A 23 -3.20 10.31 -22.29
CA ASN A 23 -3.09 8.88 -22.00
C ASN A 23 -1.63 8.40 -22.08
N VAL A 24 -0.69 9.08 -21.45
CA VAL A 24 0.74 8.76 -21.52
C VAL A 24 1.27 8.05 -20.28
N ASP A 25 0.43 7.81 -19.27
CA ASP A 25 0.91 7.44 -17.92
C ASP A 25 0.40 6.10 -17.39
N PHE A 26 -0.31 5.33 -18.24
CA PHE A 26 -0.70 3.94 -18.00
C PHE A 26 0.10 2.93 -18.83
N ASP A 27 1.02 3.38 -19.69
CA ASP A 27 1.90 2.47 -20.42
C ASP A 27 3.08 2.05 -19.53
N SER A 28 2.76 1.26 -18.49
CA SER A 28 3.74 0.75 -17.55
C SER A 28 4.63 -0.29 -18.23
N ARG A 29 5.80 0.14 -18.70
CA ARG A 29 6.94 -0.73 -19.09
C ARG A 29 7.49 -1.60 -17.93
N GLY A 30 6.75 -1.77 -16.84
CA GLY A 30 7.11 -2.54 -15.65
C GLY A 30 6.72 -4.03 -15.69
N ASP A 31 5.89 -4.45 -16.63
CA ASP A 31 5.21 -5.77 -16.58
C ASP A 31 6.15 -6.98 -16.63
N ALA A 32 7.21 -6.96 -17.44
CA ALA A 32 8.04 -8.15 -17.65
C ALA A 32 8.95 -8.48 -16.44
N ALA A 33 9.52 -7.44 -15.81
CA ALA A 33 10.38 -7.61 -14.64
C ALA A 33 9.55 -8.03 -13.42
N ASP A 34 8.35 -7.45 -13.28
CA ASP A 34 7.42 -7.81 -12.22
C ASP A 34 6.88 -9.25 -12.40
N ALA A 35 6.54 -9.65 -13.64
CA ALA A 35 6.13 -11.02 -13.94
C ALA A 35 7.22 -12.06 -13.63
N PHE A 36 8.48 -11.79 -13.96
CA PHE A 36 9.59 -12.69 -13.62
C PHE A 36 9.81 -12.78 -12.11
N ALA A 37 9.84 -11.64 -11.41
CA ALA A 37 10.00 -11.57 -9.97
C ALA A 37 8.86 -12.32 -9.25
N SER A 38 7.63 -12.14 -9.72
CA SER A 38 6.44 -12.86 -9.28
C SER A 38 6.58 -14.37 -9.52
N SER A 39 7.04 -14.80 -10.69
CA SER A 39 7.27 -16.23 -10.98
C SER A 39 8.35 -16.85 -10.07
N ALA A 40 9.41 -16.11 -9.76
CA ALA A 40 10.47 -16.58 -8.88
C ALA A 40 9.97 -16.67 -7.42
N ALA A 41 9.17 -15.69 -6.98
CA ALA A 41 8.52 -15.73 -5.68
C ALA A 41 7.57 -16.93 -5.56
N GLN A 42 6.74 -17.17 -6.57
CA GLN A 42 5.82 -18.32 -6.61
C GLN A 42 6.58 -19.64 -6.52
N ARG A 43 7.64 -19.83 -7.31
CA ARG A 43 8.47 -21.05 -7.25
C ARG A 43 9.06 -21.28 -5.86
N ARG A 44 9.54 -20.22 -5.19
CA ARG A 44 10.06 -20.32 -3.81
C ARG A 44 8.96 -20.73 -2.82
N ALA A 45 7.79 -20.10 -2.91
CA ALA A 45 6.65 -20.42 -2.07
C ALA A 45 6.21 -21.89 -2.26
N ASP A 46 6.07 -22.36 -3.50
CA ASP A 46 5.70 -23.75 -3.82
C ASP A 46 6.69 -24.76 -3.21
N LEU A 47 7.99 -24.48 -3.29
CA LEU A 47 9.02 -25.34 -2.72
C LEU A 47 8.96 -25.40 -1.19
N LEU A 48 8.57 -24.31 -0.52
CA LEU A 48 8.40 -24.27 0.93
C LEU A 48 7.11 -25.00 1.34
N VAL A 49 5.98 -24.71 0.70
CA VAL A 49 4.68 -25.33 1.00
C VAL A 49 4.70 -26.84 0.79
N ARG A 50 5.45 -27.35 -0.19
CA ARG A 50 5.64 -28.81 -0.40
C ARG A 50 6.39 -29.49 0.75
N LYS A 51 7.18 -28.75 1.53
CA LYS A 51 7.93 -29.27 2.69
C LYS A 51 7.15 -29.13 4.00
N MET A 52 5.96 -28.52 3.98
CA MET A 52 5.12 -28.33 5.16
C MET A 52 4.27 -29.58 5.44
N THR A 53 4.08 -29.88 6.72
CA THR A 53 3.02 -30.79 7.17
C THR A 53 1.65 -30.16 6.96
N LEU A 54 0.57 -30.93 7.17
CA LEU A 54 -0.78 -30.36 7.15
C LEU A 54 -0.97 -29.32 8.27
N ASP A 55 -0.50 -29.63 9.48
CA ASP A 55 -0.62 -28.73 10.63
C ASP A 55 0.13 -27.41 10.41
N GLU A 56 1.34 -27.47 9.84
CA GLU A 56 2.12 -26.28 9.48
C GLU A 56 1.38 -25.42 8.43
N LYS A 57 0.63 -26.03 7.50
CA LYS A 57 -0.20 -25.27 6.53
C LYS A 57 -1.43 -24.64 7.19
N LEU A 58 -2.08 -25.36 8.10
CA LEU A 58 -3.25 -24.86 8.81
C LEU A 58 -2.88 -23.68 9.73
N GLN A 59 -1.74 -23.77 10.39
CA GLN A 59 -1.22 -22.68 11.22
C GLN A 59 -0.99 -21.38 10.40
N PHE A 60 -0.67 -21.48 9.12
CA PHE A 60 -0.42 -20.31 8.26
C PHE A 60 -1.66 -19.52 7.84
N ILE A 61 -2.87 -20.02 8.12
CA ILE A 61 -4.13 -19.39 7.69
C ILE A 61 -4.96 -18.85 8.85
N HIS A 62 -4.45 -18.88 10.08
CA HIS A 62 -5.10 -18.24 11.23
C HIS A 62 -4.06 -17.77 12.25
N SER A 63 -4.40 -16.72 12.99
CA SER A 63 -3.62 -16.28 14.15
C SER A 63 -3.90 -17.19 15.34
N GLN A 64 -2.88 -17.46 16.16
CA GLN A 64 -3.07 -18.05 17.49
C GLN A 64 -3.31 -16.98 18.58
N TYR A 65 -3.11 -15.71 18.26
CA TYR A 65 -3.26 -14.57 19.16
C TYR A 65 -4.64 -13.95 19.02
N GLU A 66 -5.27 -13.67 20.16
CA GLU A 66 -6.38 -12.73 20.21
C GLU A 66 -5.91 -11.31 19.94
N MET A 67 -6.80 -10.45 19.40
CA MET A 67 -6.48 -9.09 18.96
C MET A 67 -5.77 -8.25 20.03
N SER A 68 -6.16 -8.38 21.30
CA SER A 68 -5.57 -7.63 22.42
C SER A 68 -4.17 -8.09 22.82
N LYS A 69 -3.66 -9.17 22.23
CA LYS A 69 -2.36 -9.80 22.57
C LYS A 69 -1.48 -10.05 21.35
N VAL A 70 -1.78 -9.45 20.21
CA VAL A 70 -0.93 -9.52 19.02
C VAL A 70 0.46 -8.97 19.36
N PRO A 71 1.55 -9.73 19.18
CA PRO A 71 2.90 -9.20 19.31
C PRO A 71 3.09 -7.99 18.40
N GLY A 72 3.80 -6.96 18.86
CA GLY A 72 3.93 -5.72 18.10
C GLY A 72 2.67 -4.85 18.09
N GLY A 73 1.55 -5.30 18.68
CA GLY A 73 0.33 -4.52 18.87
C GLY A 73 -0.46 -4.24 17.60
N GLY A 74 -0.18 -4.98 16.53
CA GLY A 74 -0.82 -4.85 15.22
C GLY A 74 -2.21 -5.48 15.13
N ALA A 75 -2.69 -5.58 13.89
CA ALA A 75 -3.99 -6.13 13.52
C ALA A 75 -3.99 -7.66 13.36
N GLY A 76 -2.82 -8.30 13.26
CA GLY A 76 -2.72 -9.75 13.10
C GLY A 76 -1.30 -10.27 13.20
N TYR A 77 -1.18 -11.59 13.40
CA TYR A 77 0.12 -12.25 13.50
C TYR A 77 0.03 -13.71 13.07
N ILE A 78 0.91 -14.13 12.17
CA ILE A 78 1.10 -15.53 11.80
C ILE A 78 2.50 -15.95 12.23
N GLN A 79 2.58 -17.03 13.01
CA GLN A 79 3.86 -17.59 13.44
C GLN A 79 4.59 -18.15 12.21
N GLY A 80 5.90 -17.96 12.17
CA GLY A 80 6.77 -18.48 11.15
C GLY A 80 7.05 -19.97 11.34
N LEU A 81 7.87 -20.50 10.44
CA LEU A 81 8.37 -21.88 10.50
C LEU A 81 9.91 -21.87 10.51
N PRO A 82 10.54 -21.79 11.69
CA PRO A 82 11.99 -21.77 11.81
C PRO A 82 12.69 -22.95 11.12
N ARG A 83 12.07 -24.14 11.13
CA ARG A 83 12.57 -25.34 10.43
C ARG A 83 12.74 -25.13 8.92
N LEU A 84 11.90 -24.28 8.32
CA LEU A 84 11.96 -23.92 6.90
C LEU A 84 12.57 -22.52 6.67
N GLY A 85 13.05 -21.85 7.72
CA GLY A 85 13.60 -20.49 7.64
C GLY A 85 12.56 -19.41 7.31
N ILE A 86 11.28 -19.66 7.61
CA ILE A 86 10.20 -18.69 7.37
C ILE A 86 10.03 -17.85 8.64
N PRO A 87 10.19 -16.52 8.58
CA PRO A 87 9.98 -15.65 9.74
C PRO A 87 8.49 -15.53 10.08
N ASP A 88 8.23 -14.98 11.26
CA ASP A 88 6.88 -14.56 11.62
C ASP A 88 6.36 -13.46 10.68
N LEU A 89 5.05 -13.37 10.52
CA LEU A 89 4.36 -12.33 9.77
C LEU A 89 3.56 -11.47 10.74
N ASP A 90 4.06 -10.27 11.03
CA ASP A 90 3.33 -9.22 11.75
C ASP A 90 2.51 -8.39 10.76
N MET A 91 1.27 -8.08 11.12
CA MET A 91 0.32 -7.35 10.29
C MET A 91 -0.22 -6.19 11.10
N VAL A 92 -0.15 -4.97 10.57
CA VAL A 92 -0.60 -3.77 11.27
C VAL A 92 -1.38 -2.87 10.33
N ASP A 93 -2.48 -2.30 10.82
CA ASP A 93 -3.12 -1.15 10.17
C ASP A 93 -2.19 0.07 10.29
N SER A 94 -2.34 1.18 9.57
CA SER A 94 -3.32 1.52 8.55
C SER A 94 -2.66 2.21 7.34
N ALA A 95 -3.48 2.64 6.38
CA ALA A 95 -3.04 3.38 5.19
C ALA A 95 -2.38 4.72 5.51
N THR A 96 -2.55 5.26 6.72
CA THR A 96 -2.04 6.56 7.15
C THR A 96 -0.92 6.47 8.20
N GLY A 97 -0.16 5.37 8.18
CA GLY A 97 0.85 5.04 9.18
C GLY A 97 0.41 3.88 10.09
N SER A 98 1.33 3.38 10.92
CA SER A 98 1.05 2.26 11.83
C SER A 98 0.05 2.64 12.91
N GLY A 99 -0.97 1.81 13.06
CA GLY A 99 -1.97 1.78 14.12
C GLY A 99 -1.61 0.77 15.21
N SER A 100 -0.33 0.42 15.33
CA SER A 100 0.17 -0.40 16.44
C SER A 100 -0.22 0.23 17.78
N THR A 101 -0.68 -0.62 18.69
CA THR A 101 -0.99 -0.24 20.07
C THR A 101 0.24 -0.19 20.97
N SER A 102 1.41 -0.64 20.50
CA SER A 102 2.63 -0.72 21.30
C SER A 102 3.86 -0.04 20.67
N GLN A 103 3.80 0.34 19.39
CA GLN A 103 4.90 0.95 18.66
C GLN A 103 4.49 2.32 18.12
N ALA A 104 5.34 3.34 18.31
CA ALA A 104 5.07 4.68 17.84
C ALA A 104 5.18 4.79 16.31
N SER A 105 4.33 5.63 15.72
CA SER A 105 4.30 5.91 14.29
C SER A 105 3.91 7.37 14.02
N THR A 106 4.34 7.88 12.88
CA THR A 106 3.77 9.12 12.33
C THR A 106 2.34 8.86 11.88
N THR A 107 1.43 9.77 12.23
CA THR A 107 0.09 9.83 11.62
C THR A 107 0.16 10.74 10.40
N PHE A 108 0.09 10.15 9.22
CA PHE A 108 0.12 10.87 7.95
C PHE A 108 -1.25 11.51 7.63
N PRO A 109 -1.32 12.48 6.69
CA PRO A 109 -2.60 12.99 6.20
C PRO A 109 -3.52 11.87 5.72
N ALA A 110 -4.83 12.07 5.85
CA ALA A 110 -5.83 11.15 5.30
C ALA A 110 -5.59 10.91 3.80
N THR A 111 -5.85 9.70 3.31
CA THR A 111 -5.57 9.30 1.92
C THR A 111 -6.30 10.17 0.89
N ILE A 112 -7.46 10.75 1.24
CA ILE A 112 -8.16 11.73 0.39
C ILE A 112 -7.34 13.01 0.15
N ALA A 113 -6.51 13.44 1.09
CA ALA A 113 -5.61 14.59 0.91
C ALA A 113 -4.48 14.26 -0.07
N VAL A 114 -3.96 13.02 -0.03
CA VAL A 114 -2.98 12.54 -1.02
C VAL A 114 -3.61 12.51 -2.41
N ALA A 115 -4.83 11.99 -2.54
CA ALA A 115 -5.57 12.00 -3.81
C ALA A 115 -5.83 13.42 -4.32
N ALA A 116 -6.26 14.33 -3.44
CA ALA A 116 -6.56 15.73 -3.78
C ALA A 116 -5.33 16.55 -4.16
N SER A 117 -4.11 16.04 -3.94
CA SER A 117 -2.88 16.67 -4.43
C SER A 117 -2.71 16.54 -5.95
N TRP A 118 -3.32 15.52 -6.57
CA TRP A 118 -3.09 15.13 -7.96
C TRP A 118 -1.60 14.94 -8.32
N ASP A 119 -0.77 14.63 -7.33
CA ASP A 119 0.68 14.45 -7.48
C ASP A 119 1.06 12.97 -7.29
N ARG A 120 1.47 12.34 -8.40
CA ARG A 120 1.92 10.93 -8.42
C ARG A 120 3.19 10.71 -7.63
N ARG A 121 4.11 11.68 -7.65
CA ARG A 121 5.37 11.59 -6.91
C ARG A 121 5.09 11.68 -5.41
N LEU A 122 4.24 12.60 -5.00
CA LEU A 122 3.79 12.69 -3.61
C LEU A 122 3.12 11.39 -3.15
N SER A 123 2.29 10.78 -4.00
CA SER A 123 1.63 9.50 -3.70
C SER A 123 2.64 8.36 -3.48
N TYR A 124 3.68 8.28 -4.31
CA TYR A 124 4.77 7.31 -4.13
C TYR A 124 5.58 7.59 -2.85
N ASP A 125 5.97 8.84 -2.62
CA ASP A 125 6.76 9.23 -1.46
C ASP A 125 5.99 9.00 -0.15
N TYR A 126 4.67 9.23 -0.14
CA TYR A 126 3.78 8.91 0.97
C TYR A 126 3.83 7.41 1.31
N GLY A 127 3.57 6.54 0.33
CA GLY A 127 3.58 5.08 0.54
C GLY A 127 4.95 4.58 0.99
N LYS A 128 6.03 5.14 0.42
CA LYS A 128 7.40 4.84 0.81
C LYS A 128 7.67 5.16 2.28
N GLN A 129 7.22 6.32 2.79
CA GLN A 129 7.44 6.69 4.19
C GLN A 129 6.66 5.80 5.16
N VAL A 130 5.42 5.44 4.82
CA VAL A 130 4.65 4.44 5.58
C VAL A 130 5.43 3.12 5.63
N ALA A 131 5.88 2.61 4.49
CA ALA A 131 6.61 1.34 4.42
C ALA A 131 7.93 1.33 5.20
N ILE A 132 8.68 2.46 5.22
CA ILE A 132 9.91 2.59 6.03
C ILE A 132 9.60 2.45 7.52
N GLN A 133 8.53 3.08 8.00
CA GLN A 133 8.14 2.98 9.40
C GLN A 133 7.65 1.58 9.77
N LEU A 134 6.82 0.96 8.91
CA LEU A 134 6.39 -0.43 9.12
C LEU A 134 7.59 -1.38 9.17
N ARG A 135 8.55 -1.23 8.25
CA ARG A 135 9.74 -2.09 8.22
C ARG A 135 10.65 -1.92 9.44
N ALA A 136 10.64 -0.75 10.08
CA ALA A 136 11.37 -0.53 11.32
C ALA A 136 10.67 -1.18 12.54
N GLN A 137 9.38 -1.49 12.42
CA GLN A 137 8.56 -2.11 13.46
C GLN A 137 8.51 -3.65 13.38
N GLY A 138 8.87 -4.24 12.24
CA GLY A 138 8.84 -5.70 12.02
C GLY A 138 8.90 -6.08 10.55
#